data_AF-A0A151BFB6-F1
#
_entry.id   AF-A0A151BFB6-F1
#
_cell.length_a   1.000
_cell.length_b   1.000
_cell.length_c   1.000
_cell.angle_alpha   90.00
_cell.angle_beta   90.00
_cell.angle_gamma   90.00
#
_symmetry.space_group_name_H-M   'P 1'
#
loop_
_entity.id
_entity.type
_entity.pdbx_description
1 polymer ?
#
loop_
_entity_poly.entity_id
_entity_poly.type
_entity_poly.pdbx_seq_one_letter_code
_entity_poly.pdbx_strand_id
1 'polypeptide(L)'
;METGGIELKASDENLVYMLGFSRKASGKPTVRTEVSDGVLTVSTSAVSGGLEILLGRNYVYNIDIFIRSGGFKLFLSDQLQVENLKVMAASGGGYLSLEGSPSLKNVELSLGNGGVVLDVKAEDFKGQSNMAVSIDSGGVIVKPLKLASNVGCRIKVKVESGGLSFKPENFTVVESAKNACELKTSNYESAVNRLNILVSIGKGGALINQELADIIKQMPQAYPRMG
;
A
#
# COMPACT_ATOMS: atom_id res chain seq x y z
N MET A 1 -2.91 13.91 20.25
CA MET A 1 -1.63 13.18 20.09
C MET A 1 -1.35 13.06 18.61
N GLU A 2 -0.29 13.68 18.09
CA GLU A 2 0.22 13.30 16.76
C GLU A 2 0.72 11.87 16.89
N THR A 3 -0.07 10.90 16.46
CA THR A 3 0.42 9.54 16.24
C THR A 3 1.46 9.62 15.13
N GLY A 4 2.72 9.47 15.49
CA GLY A 4 3.83 9.40 14.53
C GLY A 4 3.59 8.32 13.47
N GLY A 5 4.30 8.40 12.35
CA GLY A 5 4.23 7.40 11.30
C GLY A 5 5.49 7.41 10.44
N ILE A 6 5.60 6.40 9.57
CA ILE A 6 6.65 6.33 8.58
C ILE A 6 6.21 7.05 7.31
N GLU A 7 7.05 7.91 6.76
CA GLU A 7 6.95 8.41 5.41
C GLU A 7 8.12 7.89 4.59
N LEU A 8 7.85 7.29 3.43
CA LEU A 8 8.86 6.86 2.48
C LEU A 8 8.57 7.53 1.15
N LYS A 9 9.57 8.17 0.55
CA LYS A 9 9.46 8.78 -0.79
C LYS A 9 10.79 8.79 -1.53
N ALA A 10 10.73 9.01 -2.83
CA ALA A 10 11.93 9.30 -3.62
C ALA A 10 12.53 10.65 -3.21
N SER A 11 13.86 10.75 -3.26
CA SER A 11 14.58 11.99 -3.11
C SER A 11 14.66 12.74 -4.44
N ASP A 12 14.63 14.07 -4.35
CA ASP A 12 14.98 14.96 -5.47
C ASP A 12 16.48 15.31 -5.47
N GLU A 13 17.19 14.95 -4.41
CA GLU A 13 18.64 15.12 -4.29
C GLU A 13 19.41 13.88 -4.76
N ASN A 14 20.65 14.08 -5.18
CA ASN A 14 21.56 12.99 -5.52
C ASN A 14 22.14 12.36 -4.24
N LEU A 15 21.35 11.50 -3.60
CA LEU A 15 21.73 10.77 -2.38
C LEU A 15 21.51 9.26 -2.56
N VAL A 16 22.14 8.45 -1.71
CA VAL A 16 21.85 7.01 -1.65
C VAL A 16 20.55 6.79 -0.89
N TYR A 17 20.48 7.28 0.34
CA TYR A 17 19.25 7.32 1.13
C TYR A 17 19.45 8.34 2.27
N MET A 18 18.35 8.83 2.85
CA MET A 18 18.34 9.67 4.04
C MET A 18 17.28 9.16 5.02
N LEU A 19 17.61 9.21 6.30
CA LEU A 19 16.70 8.86 7.39
C LEU A 19 16.54 10.05 8.33
N GLY A 20 15.32 10.60 8.38
CA GLY A 20 14.93 11.69 9.26
C GLY A 20 14.08 11.18 10.41
N PHE A 21 14.38 11.56 11.64
CA PHE A 21 13.61 11.15 12.81
C PHE A 21 13.00 12.38 13.50
N SER A 22 11.68 12.36 13.73
CA SER A 22 11.05 13.39 14.55
C SER A 22 11.13 13.01 16.03
N ARG A 23 11.59 13.95 16.88
CA ARG A 23 11.91 13.75 18.31
C ARG A 23 10.72 13.37 19.23
N LYS A 24 9.51 13.12 18.69
CA LYS A 24 8.36 12.64 19.47
C LYS A 24 8.26 11.11 19.57
N ALA A 25 9.28 10.37 19.12
CA ALA A 25 9.34 8.92 19.23
C ALA A 25 9.49 8.45 20.69
N SER A 26 8.64 7.52 21.14
CA SER A 26 8.88 6.81 22.40
C SER A 26 9.97 5.75 22.19
N GLY A 27 11.21 6.12 22.47
CA GLY A 27 12.38 5.25 22.29
C GLY A 27 13.17 5.54 21.01
N LYS A 28 14.40 5.02 20.95
CA LYS A 28 15.30 5.24 19.82
C LYS A 28 14.96 4.22 18.70
N PRO A 29 14.60 4.67 17.49
CA PRO A 29 14.42 3.78 16.36
C PRO A 29 15.75 3.09 16.02
N THR A 30 15.68 1.84 15.59
CA THR A 30 16.83 1.07 15.14
C THR A 30 16.86 1.05 13.62
N VAL A 31 18.03 1.29 13.04
CA VAL A 31 18.26 1.24 11.60
C VAL A 31 19.41 0.30 11.35
N ARG A 32 19.27 -0.56 10.34
CA ARG A 32 20.35 -1.37 9.78
C ARG A 32 20.34 -1.21 8.27
N THR A 33 21.54 -1.13 7.71
CA THR A 33 21.73 -1.04 6.26
C THR A 33 22.80 -2.02 5.82
N GLU A 34 22.53 -2.70 4.71
CA GLU A 34 23.42 -3.71 4.15
C GLU A 34 23.36 -3.66 2.63
N VAL A 35 24.50 -3.83 1.96
CA VAL A 35 24.56 -3.95 0.50
C VAL A 35 24.96 -5.38 0.17
N SER A 36 24.12 -6.07 -0.59
CA SER A 36 24.39 -7.40 -1.13
C SER A 36 23.96 -7.44 -2.59
N ASP A 37 24.82 -7.97 -3.47
CA ASP A 37 24.54 -8.14 -4.91
C ASP A 37 24.03 -6.88 -5.62
N GLY A 38 24.52 -5.70 -5.21
CA GLY A 38 24.14 -4.40 -5.78
C GLY A 38 22.78 -3.87 -5.29
N VAL A 39 22.15 -4.53 -4.32
CA VAL A 39 20.88 -4.10 -3.70
C VAL A 39 21.15 -3.57 -2.30
N LEU A 40 20.62 -2.37 -2.01
CA LEU A 40 20.70 -1.75 -0.69
C LEU A 40 19.49 -2.14 0.15
N THR A 41 19.73 -2.90 1.21
CA THR A 41 18.71 -3.24 2.21
C THR A 41 18.68 -2.18 3.30
N VAL A 42 17.51 -1.60 3.56
CA VAL A 42 17.23 -0.65 4.65
C VAL A 42 16.19 -1.27 5.58
N SER A 43 16.61 -1.66 6.77
CA SER A 43 15.74 -2.24 7.80
C SER A 43 15.57 -1.26 8.96
N THR A 44 14.34 -0.89 9.29
CA THR A 44 14.05 0.04 10.39
C THR A 44 12.97 -0.49 11.32
N SER A 45 13.18 -0.33 12.64
CA SER A 45 12.19 -0.68 13.66
C SER A 45 11.98 0.47 14.65
N ALA A 46 10.72 0.80 14.94
CA ALA A 46 10.33 1.84 15.88
C ALA A 46 9.13 1.42 16.75
N VAL A 47 9.08 1.89 18.00
CA VAL A 47 7.91 1.66 18.86
C VAL A 47 6.79 2.65 18.51
N SER A 48 7.13 3.93 18.42
CA SER A 48 6.27 5.01 17.93
C SER A 48 7.14 6.18 17.48
N GLY A 49 6.58 7.17 16.79
CA GLY A 49 7.30 8.37 16.34
C GLY A 49 7.28 8.55 14.83
N GLY A 50 7.80 9.69 14.36
CA GLY A 50 7.90 9.97 12.93
C GLY A 50 9.25 9.52 12.39
N LEU A 51 9.23 8.75 11.31
CA LEU A 51 10.39 8.39 10.50
C LEU A 51 10.15 8.84 9.07
N GLU A 52 11.08 9.58 8.49
CA GLU A 52 11.12 9.90 7.08
C GLU A 52 12.26 9.12 6.42
N ILE A 53 11.97 8.45 5.32
CA ILE A 53 12.92 7.70 4.50
C ILE A 53 12.91 8.32 3.11
N LEU A 54 14.03 8.93 2.72
CA LEU A 54 14.24 9.37 1.33
C LEU A 54 15.16 8.37 0.63
N LEU A 55 14.78 7.97 -0.58
CA LEU A 55 15.53 7.02 -1.39
C LEU A 55 16.07 7.71 -2.65
N GLY A 56 17.34 7.50 -2.95
CA GLY A 56 17.91 7.85 -4.24
C GLY A 56 17.29 7.06 -5.40
N ARG A 57 17.38 7.59 -6.62
CA ARG A 57 16.80 6.95 -7.82
C ARG A 57 17.77 6.00 -8.54
N ASN A 58 19.05 6.06 -8.19
CA ASN A 58 20.13 5.32 -8.86
C ASN A 58 20.47 3.97 -8.20
N TYR A 59 19.66 3.54 -7.23
CA TYR A 59 19.90 2.33 -6.47
C TYR A 59 18.67 1.44 -6.49
N VAL A 60 18.91 0.16 -6.26
CA VAL A 60 17.87 -0.86 -6.06
C VAL A 60 17.75 -1.13 -4.58
N TYR A 61 16.52 -1.15 -4.04
CA TYR A 61 16.29 -1.26 -2.60
C TYR A 61 15.53 -2.52 -2.20
N ASN A 62 15.93 -3.05 -1.04
CA ASN A 62 15.08 -3.86 -0.18
C ASN A 62 14.75 -3.05 1.06
N ILE A 63 13.50 -3.02 1.47
CA ILE A 63 13.03 -2.14 2.55
C ILE A 63 12.20 -2.97 3.49
N ASP A 64 12.60 -3.00 4.76
CA ASP A 64 11.88 -3.68 5.83
C ASP A 64 11.61 -2.68 6.96
N ILE A 65 10.34 -2.42 7.24
CA ILE A 65 9.91 -1.43 8.21
C ILE A 65 8.97 -2.08 9.21
N PHE A 66 9.30 -1.99 10.49
CA PHE A 66 8.44 -2.38 11.60
C PHE A 66 8.09 -1.17 12.47
N ILE A 67 6.79 -0.94 12.71
CA ILE A 67 6.32 0.05 13.68
C ILE A 67 5.30 -0.55 14.64
N ARG A 68 5.49 -0.40 15.95
CA ARG A 68 4.51 -0.95 16.90
C ARG A 68 3.22 -0.11 16.90
N SER A 69 3.32 1.21 16.98
CA SER A 69 2.17 2.11 17.00
C SER A 69 2.46 3.34 16.14
N GLY A 70 1.68 3.51 15.08
CA GLY A 70 1.87 4.56 14.10
C GLY A 70 1.49 4.09 12.71
N GLY A 71 1.17 5.04 11.84
CA GLY A 71 0.83 4.76 10.45
C GLY A 71 2.04 4.68 9.54
N PHE A 72 1.78 4.42 8.25
CA PHE A 72 2.76 4.62 7.20
C PHE A 72 2.15 5.34 5.99
N LYS A 73 2.97 6.10 5.29
CA LYS A 73 2.69 6.73 4.00
C LYS A 73 3.87 6.41 3.09
N LEU A 74 3.62 5.64 2.04
CA LEU A 74 4.63 5.15 1.13
C LEU A 74 4.31 5.74 -0.24
N PHE A 75 5.22 6.54 -0.78
CA PHE A 75 5.10 7.17 -2.08
C PHE A 75 6.21 6.62 -2.97
N LEU A 76 5.88 5.63 -3.80
CA LEU A 76 6.80 5.09 -4.80
C LEU A 76 6.45 5.74 -6.15
N SER A 77 7.34 6.61 -6.61
CA SER A 77 7.19 7.36 -7.85
C SER A 77 8.25 6.96 -8.89
N ASP A 78 8.26 7.67 -10.03
CA ASP A 78 9.14 7.44 -11.16
C ASP A 78 10.58 7.11 -10.79
N GLN A 79 11.14 6.13 -11.51
CA GLN A 79 12.55 5.73 -11.45
C GLN A 79 13.01 5.12 -10.12
N LEU A 80 12.15 5.07 -9.10
CA LEU A 80 12.47 4.33 -7.88
C LEU A 80 12.43 2.83 -8.15
N GLN A 81 13.48 2.13 -7.73
CA GLN A 81 13.65 0.68 -7.94
C GLN A 81 13.63 -0.04 -6.60
N VAL A 82 12.53 -0.71 -6.28
CA VAL A 82 12.37 -1.46 -5.04
C VAL A 82 12.07 -2.92 -5.38
N GLU A 83 12.96 -3.84 -4.98
CA GLU A 83 12.67 -5.26 -5.18
C GLU A 83 11.69 -5.77 -4.14
N ASN A 84 11.94 -5.47 -2.86
CA ASN A 84 11.10 -5.92 -1.77
C ASN A 84 10.77 -4.76 -0.84
N LEU A 85 9.48 -4.49 -0.65
CA LEU A 85 8.97 -3.55 0.34
C LEU A 85 8.12 -4.30 1.36
N LYS A 86 8.62 -4.42 2.58
CA LYS A 86 7.90 -5.00 3.71
C LYS A 86 7.63 -3.94 4.75
N VAL A 87 6.36 -3.76 5.09
CA VAL A 87 5.93 -2.85 6.15
C VAL A 87 4.97 -3.55 7.08
N MET A 88 5.34 -3.63 8.35
CA MET A 88 4.55 -4.25 9.41
C MET A 88 4.22 -3.21 10.47
N ALA A 89 2.94 -3.03 10.78
CA ALA A 89 2.48 -2.14 11.85
C ALA A 89 1.54 -2.85 12.82
N ALA A 90 1.75 -2.78 14.14
CA ALA A 90 0.81 -3.42 15.06
C ALA A 90 -0.52 -2.65 15.17
N SER A 91 -0.48 -1.32 15.12
CA SER A 91 -1.67 -0.48 14.99
C SER A 91 -1.39 0.84 14.25
N GLY A 92 -2.34 1.31 13.43
CA GLY A 92 -2.22 2.58 12.71
C GLY A 92 -2.99 2.60 11.38
N GLY A 93 -2.71 3.59 10.55
CA GLY A 93 -3.24 3.68 9.18
C GLY A 93 -2.11 3.57 8.16
N GLY A 94 -2.34 2.87 7.07
CA GLY A 94 -1.43 2.74 5.95
C GLY A 94 -1.93 3.47 4.72
N TYR A 95 -1.02 4.10 3.99
CA TYR A 95 -1.26 4.65 2.67
C TYR A 95 -0.11 4.25 1.76
N LEU A 96 -0.41 3.65 0.62
CA LEU A 96 0.55 3.38 -0.44
C LEU A 96 0.08 4.07 -1.72
N SER A 97 0.91 4.98 -2.22
CA SER A 97 0.81 5.58 -3.54
C SER A 97 1.85 4.95 -4.46
N LEU A 98 1.40 4.45 -5.60
CA LEU A 98 2.25 4.08 -6.73
C LEU A 98 1.93 5.03 -7.87
N GLU A 99 2.87 5.89 -8.27
CA GLU A 99 2.62 6.91 -9.30
C GLU A 99 3.69 6.88 -10.40
N GLY A 100 3.26 7.03 -11.65
CA GLY A 100 4.15 7.06 -12.80
C GLY A 100 4.69 5.67 -13.14
N SER A 101 6.02 5.51 -13.17
CA SER A 101 6.72 4.28 -13.55
C SER A 101 7.70 3.73 -12.50
N PRO A 102 7.24 3.37 -11.29
CA PRO A 102 8.09 2.72 -10.30
C PRO A 102 8.39 1.28 -10.73
N SER A 103 9.59 0.79 -10.42
CA SER A 103 9.92 -0.63 -10.53
C SER A 103 9.75 -1.28 -9.16
N LEU A 104 8.74 -2.13 -9.01
CA LEU A 104 8.39 -2.75 -7.73
C LEU A 104 8.09 -4.25 -7.92
N LYS A 105 8.90 -5.15 -7.34
CA LYS A 105 8.67 -6.60 -7.51
C LYS A 105 7.74 -7.19 -6.46
N ASN A 106 8.02 -6.97 -5.17
CA ASN A 106 7.24 -7.53 -4.07
C ASN A 106 6.90 -6.46 -3.03
N VAL A 107 5.64 -6.45 -2.60
CA VAL A 107 5.14 -5.61 -1.50
C VAL A 107 4.41 -6.49 -0.49
N GLU A 108 4.75 -6.35 0.78
CA GLU A 108 4.05 -6.95 1.91
C GLU A 108 3.67 -5.84 2.90
N LEU A 109 2.39 -5.53 2.99
CA LEU A 109 1.85 -4.60 3.99
C LEU A 109 1.04 -5.41 5.01
N SER A 110 1.44 -5.37 6.28
CA SER A 110 0.77 -6.11 7.34
C SER A 110 0.39 -5.18 8.49
N LEU A 111 -0.90 -5.14 8.86
CA LEU A 111 -1.37 -4.39 10.03
C LEU A 111 -2.16 -5.27 11.00
N GLY A 112 -1.84 -5.18 12.29
CA GLY A 112 -2.68 -5.80 13.33
C GLY A 112 -4.04 -5.10 13.47
N ASN A 113 -4.03 -3.78 13.66
CA ASN A 113 -5.25 -2.98 13.77
C ASN A 113 -5.20 -1.69 12.96
N GLY A 114 -6.22 -1.46 12.13
CA GLY A 114 -6.46 -0.20 11.44
C GLY A 114 -6.79 -0.40 9.97
N GLY A 115 -6.24 0.40 9.08
CA GLY A 115 -6.60 0.23 7.67
C GLY A 115 -5.60 0.75 6.67
N VAL A 116 -5.67 0.23 5.45
CA VAL A 116 -4.75 0.56 4.36
C VAL A 116 -5.52 1.14 3.19
N VAL A 117 -5.04 2.24 2.65
CA VAL A 117 -5.50 2.79 1.37
C VAL A 117 -4.42 2.55 0.32
N LEU A 118 -4.82 1.95 -0.80
CA LEU A 118 -3.98 1.76 -1.98
C LEU A 118 -4.44 2.74 -3.06
N ASP A 119 -3.53 3.59 -3.52
CA ASP A 119 -3.71 4.52 -4.64
C ASP A 119 -2.68 4.18 -5.73
N VAL A 120 -3.13 3.53 -6.80
CA VAL A 120 -2.25 3.03 -7.85
C VAL A 120 -2.58 3.74 -9.16
N LYS A 121 -1.65 4.61 -9.57
CA LYS A 121 -1.65 5.36 -10.82
C LYS A 121 -0.38 5.01 -11.60
N ALA A 122 -0.33 3.78 -12.07
CA ALA A 122 0.83 3.28 -12.79
C ALA A 122 0.67 3.51 -14.29
N GLU A 123 1.40 4.49 -14.80
CA GLU A 123 1.49 4.80 -16.23
C GLU A 123 2.41 3.82 -16.95
N ASP A 124 3.36 3.21 -16.24
CA ASP A 124 4.13 2.07 -16.74
C ASP A 124 4.60 1.21 -15.57
N PHE A 125 4.25 -0.07 -15.56
CA PHE A 125 4.83 -1.02 -14.61
C PHE A 125 5.85 -1.85 -15.35
N LYS A 126 7.07 -2.00 -14.82
CA LYS A 126 8.06 -2.88 -15.46
C LYS A 126 8.00 -4.28 -14.85
N GLY A 127 7.67 -5.26 -15.67
CA GLY A 127 7.67 -6.67 -15.29
C GLY A 127 6.47 -7.06 -14.40
N GLN A 128 6.69 -8.05 -13.54
CA GLN A 128 5.66 -8.57 -12.65
C GLN A 128 5.85 -8.03 -11.23
N SER A 129 4.77 -7.47 -10.68
CA SER A 129 4.66 -7.01 -9.31
C SER A 129 3.64 -7.83 -8.53
N ASN A 130 3.98 -8.21 -7.30
CA ASN A 130 3.09 -8.89 -6.37
C ASN A 130 2.96 -8.06 -5.09
N MET A 131 1.74 -7.69 -4.75
CA MET A 131 1.41 -6.91 -3.56
C MET A 131 0.48 -7.74 -2.67
N ALA A 132 0.90 -8.00 -1.45
CA ALA A 132 0.10 -8.63 -0.41
C ALA A 132 -0.22 -7.60 0.68
N VAL A 133 -1.49 -7.46 1.02
CA VAL A 133 -1.98 -6.63 2.11
C VAL A 133 -2.76 -7.50 3.09
N SER A 134 -2.30 -7.56 4.33
CA SER A 134 -2.87 -8.40 5.38
C SER A 134 -3.27 -7.54 6.58
N ILE A 135 -4.54 -7.57 6.99
CA ILE A 135 -5.05 -6.80 8.11
C ILE A 135 -5.77 -7.72 9.09
N ASP A 136 -5.35 -7.80 10.37
CA ASP A 136 -6.06 -8.67 11.32
C ASP A 136 -7.43 -8.07 11.69
N SER A 137 -7.47 -6.76 11.98
CA SER A 137 -8.71 -6.04 12.28
C SER A 137 -8.74 -4.64 11.69
N GLY A 138 -9.67 -4.39 10.78
CA GLY A 138 -10.05 -3.08 10.26
C GLY A 138 -10.37 -3.13 8.76
N GLY A 139 -9.72 -2.34 7.89
CA GLY A 139 -10.17 -2.32 6.50
C GLY A 139 -9.17 -1.90 5.43
N VAL A 140 -9.47 -2.26 4.19
CA VAL A 140 -8.67 -1.91 3.01
C VAL A 140 -9.52 -1.17 2.00
N ILE A 141 -8.98 -0.07 1.48
CA ILE A 141 -9.56 0.66 0.36
C ILE A 141 -8.58 0.56 -0.79
N VAL A 142 -8.98 -0.11 -1.85
CA VAL A 142 -8.31 -0.05 -3.15
C VAL A 142 -9.06 0.98 -3.98
N LYS A 143 -8.45 2.15 -4.17
CA LYS A 143 -9.05 3.20 -5.00
C LYS A 143 -9.19 2.75 -6.46
N PRO A 144 -9.98 3.46 -7.28
CA PRO A 144 -10.04 3.20 -8.70
C PRO A 144 -8.65 3.21 -9.34
N LEU A 145 -8.24 2.06 -9.89
CA LEU A 145 -6.89 1.93 -10.46
C LEU A 145 -6.79 2.71 -11.77
N LYS A 146 -5.70 3.46 -11.94
CA LYS A 146 -5.34 4.09 -13.21
C LYS A 146 -4.11 3.36 -13.75
N LEU A 147 -4.33 2.50 -14.74
CA LEU A 147 -3.31 1.64 -15.32
C LEU A 147 -3.16 1.97 -16.80
N ALA A 148 -1.93 2.00 -17.31
CA ALA A 148 -1.72 2.02 -18.74
C ALA A 148 -2.22 0.73 -19.42
N SER A 149 -2.55 0.83 -20.70
CA SER A 149 -3.17 -0.27 -21.47
C SER A 149 -2.28 -1.50 -21.65
N ASN A 150 -0.97 -1.37 -21.43
CA ASN A 150 0.01 -2.45 -21.46
C ASN A 150 0.17 -3.19 -20.11
N VAL A 151 -0.43 -2.68 -19.03
CA VAL A 151 -0.35 -3.27 -17.70
C VAL A 151 -1.60 -4.10 -17.44
N GLY A 152 -1.41 -5.39 -17.19
CA GLY A 152 -2.45 -6.28 -16.69
C GLY A 152 -2.54 -6.19 -15.18
N CYS A 153 -3.75 -6.19 -14.61
CA CYS A 153 -3.92 -6.25 -13.16
C CYS A 153 -4.90 -7.33 -12.73
N ARG A 154 -4.59 -8.02 -11.63
CA ARG A 154 -5.48 -8.95 -10.92
C ARG A 154 -5.56 -8.56 -9.46
N ILE A 155 -6.77 -8.41 -8.93
CA ILE A 155 -7.05 -8.13 -7.53
C ILE A 155 -7.79 -9.33 -6.96
N LYS A 156 -7.28 -9.90 -5.88
CA LYS A 156 -7.96 -10.96 -5.12
C LYS A 156 -8.13 -10.52 -3.67
N VAL A 157 -9.34 -10.64 -3.16
CA VAL A 157 -9.70 -10.17 -1.82
C VAL A 157 -10.43 -11.25 -1.05
N LYS A 158 -10.08 -11.41 0.22
CA LYS A 158 -10.77 -12.27 1.17
C LYS A 158 -10.93 -11.54 2.50
N VAL A 159 -12.15 -11.58 3.04
CA VAL A 159 -12.49 -11.09 4.37
C VAL A 159 -13.00 -12.28 5.20
N GLU A 160 -12.44 -12.55 6.37
CA GLU A 160 -12.92 -13.70 7.17
C GLU A 160 -14.26 -13.36 7.84
N SER A 161 -14.33 -12.18 8.45
CA SER A 161 -15.53 -11.69 9.13
C SER A 161 -15.78 -10.21 8.83
N GLY A 162 -16.92 -9.92 8.19
CA GLY A 162 -17.35 -8.56 7.90
C GLY A 162 -17.94 -8.40 6.51
N GLY A 163 -17.51 -7.37 5.76
CA GLY A 163 -18.11 -7.00 4.48
C GLY A 163 -17.10 -6.62 3.40
N LEU A 164 -17.51 -6.83 2.15
CA LEU A 164 -16.75 -6.49 0.96
C LEU A 164 -17.70 -5.78 -0.02
N SER A 165 -17.23 -4.67 -0.60
CA SER A 165 -17.89 -3.97 -1.69
C SER A 165 -16.88 -3.72 -2.80
N PHE A 166 -17.30 -3.90 -4.05
CA PHE A 166 -16.45 -3.63 -5.20
C PHE A 166 -17.23 -3.06 -6.37
N LYS A 167 -16.51 -2.31 -7.22
CA LYS A 167 -16.99 -1.73 -8.46
C LYS A 167 -16.28 -2.43 -9.63
N PRO A 168 -16.98 -3.12 -10.54
CA PRO A 168 -16.32 -3.94 -11.57
C PRO A 168 -15.82 -3.13 -12.78
N GLU A 169 -15.99 -1.82 -12.82
CA GLU A 169 -15.62 -0.97 -13.96
C GLU A 169 -14.15 -1.18 -14.35
N ASN A 170 -13.91 -1.45 -15.64
CA ASN A 170 -12.60 -1.80 -16.22
C ASN A 170 -12.03 -3.17 -15.81
N PHE A 171 -12.80 -3.99 -15.08
CA PHE A 171 -12.44 -5.34 -14.69
C PHE A 171 -13.45 -6.37 -15.17
N THR A 172 -12.95 -7.56 -15.46
CA THR A 172 -13.72 -8.79 -15.51
C THR A 172 -13.80 -9.36 -14.11
N VAL A 173 -15.00 -9.70 -13.66
CA VAL A 173 -15.23 -10.39 -12.38
C VAL A 173 -14.95 -11.88 -12.58
N VAL A 174 -13.97 -12.42 -11.88
CA VAL A 174 -13.62 -13.85 -11.87
C VAL A 174 -14.33 -14.58 -10.73
N GLU A 175 -14.43 -13.93 -9.57
CA GLU A 175 -15.09 -14.47 -8.38
C GLU A 175 -15.87 -13.35 -7.68
N SER A 176 -17.08 -13.66 -7.21
CA SER A 176 -17.89 -12.76 -6.39
C SER A 176 -18.68 -13.58 -5.37
N ALA A 177 -18.25 -13.52 -4.12
CA ALA A 177 -18.91 -14.12 -2.97
C ALA A 177 -19.08 -13.07 -1.86
N LYS A 178 -19.87 -13.39 -0.84
CA LYS A 178 -20.18 -12.46 0.27
C LYS A 178 -18.93 -11.81 0.89
N ASN A 179 -17.87 -12.60 1.07
CA ASN A 179 -16.63 -12.15 1.71
C ASN A 179 -15.37 -12.37 0.84
N ALA A 180 -15.53 -12.59 -0.47
CA ALA A 180 -14.40 -12.77 -1.37
C ALA A 180 -14.73 -12.23 -2.75
N CYS A 181 -13.74 -11.62 -3.41
CA CYS A 181 -13.86 -11.29 -4.82
C CYS A 181 -12.53 -11.47 -5.52
N GLU A 182 -12.61 -11.70 -6.83
CA GLU A 182 -11.46 -11.69 -7.71
C GLU A 182 -11.81 -10.92 -8.98
N LEU A 183 -11.00 -9.91 -9.29
CA LEU A 183 -11.15 -9.02 -10.44
C LEU A 183 -9.88 -9.09 -11.28
N LYS A 184 -10.00 -9.02 -12.61
CA LYS A 184 -8.84 -8.86 -13.50
C LYS A 184 -9.12 -7.96 -14.69
N THR A 185 -8.12 -7.24 -15.17
CA THR A 185 -8.24 -6.49 -16.42
C THR A 185 -8.39 -7.44 -17.61
N SER A 186 -9.03 -6.99 -18.69
CA SER A 186 -9.27 -7.83 -19.88
C SER A 186 -7.97 -8.29 -20.56
N ASN A 187 -6.91 -7.50 -20.47
CA ASN A 187 -5.58 -7.80 -21.01
C ASN A 187 -4.69 -8.63 -20.07
N TYR A 188 -5.15 -9.02 -18.87
CA TYR A 188 -4.26 -9.59 -17.83
C TYR A 188 -3.42 -10.80 -18.31
N GLU A 189 -4.02 -11.74 -19.04
CA GLU A 189 -3.34 -12.95 -19.50
C GLU A 189 -2.30 -12.69 -20.61
N SER A 190 -2.51 -11.64 -21.42
CA SER A 190 -1.63 -11.28 -22.53
C SER A 190 -0.65 -10.16 -22.20
N ALA A 191 -0.86 -9.44 -21.09
CA ALA A 191 0.02 -8.37 -20.66
C ALA A 191 1.40 -8.91 -20.25
N VAL A 192 2.44 -8.24 -20.72
CA VAL A 192 3.84 -8.49 -20.33
C VAL A 192 4.09 -7.98 -18.92
N ASN A 193 3.53 -6.81 -18.61
CA ASN A 193 3.64 -6.17 -17.31
C ASN A 193 2.40 -6.49 -16.49
N ARG A 194 2.58 -6.97 -15.25
CA ARG A 194 1.46 -7.47 -14.43
C ARG A 194 1.55 -6.97 -13.00
N LEU A 195 0.42 -6.54 -12.46
CA LEU A 195 0.25 -6.20 -11.05
C LEU A 195 -0.74 -7.15 -10.40
N ASN A 196 -0.28 -7.93 -9.44
CA ASN A 196 -1.11 -8.78 -8.59
C ASN A 196 -1.31 -8.11 -7.24
N ILE A 197 -2.55 -7.90 -6.85
CA ILE A 197 -2.92 -7.36 -5.54
C ILE A 197 -3.71 -8.42 -4.78
N LEU A 198 -3.19 -8.90 -3.67
CA LEU A 198 -3.82 -9.86 -2.78
C LEU A 198 -4.14 -9.16 -1.46
N VAL A 199 -5.40 -9.18 -1.07
CA VAL A 199 -5.88 -8.55 0.17
C VAL A 199 -6.52 -9.61 1.05
N SER A 200 -6.03 -9.74 2.28
CA SER A 200 -6.59 -10.61 3.32
C SER A 200 -6.94 -9.80 4.55
N ILE A 201 -8.19 -9.90 5.02
CA ILE A 201 -8.67 -9.18 6.19
C ILE A 201 -9.29 -10.19 7.15
N GLY A 202 -8.83 -10.24 8.40
CA GLY A 202 -9.46 -11.06 9.44
C GLY A 202 -10.85 -10.52 9.76
N LYS A 203 -10.92 -9.37 10.45
CA LYS A 203 -12.18 -8.72 10.80
C LYS A 203 -12.30 -7.31 10.22
N GLY A 204 -13.40 -7.02 9.52
CA GLY A 204 -13.79 -5.66 9.14
C GLY A 204 -14.26 -5.55 7.70
N GLY A 205 -13.59 -4.80 6.82
CA GLY A 205 -14.08 -4.75 5.44
C GLY A 205 -13.18 -4.15 4.37
N ALA A 206 -13.56 -4.40 3.13
CA ALA A 206 -12.82 -3.97 1.95
C ALA A 206 -13.71 -3.20 0.97
N LEU A 207 -13.15 -2.12 0.42
CA LEU A 207 -13.72 -1.36 -0.69
C LEU A 207 -12.77 -1.46 -1.88
N ILE A 208 -13.21 -2.02 -2.99
CA ILE A 208 -12.34 -2.31 -4.13
C ILE A 208 -12.80 -1.54 -5.37
N ASN A 209 -11.84 -0.84 -5.99
CA ASN A 209 -12.09 0.03 -7.15
C ASN A 209 -13.11 1.14 -6.81
N GLN A 210 -13.08 1.65 -5.57
CA GLN A 210 -14.05 2.60 -5.02
C GLN A 210 -13.35 3.66 -4.17
N GLU A 211 -13.91 4.87 -4.16
CA GLU A 211 -13.52 5.93 -3.22
C GLU A 211 -14.43 5.91 -1.99
N LEU A 212 -13.89 6.20 -0.80
CA LEU A 212 -14.69 6.28 0.42
C LEU A 212 -15.80 7.34 0.31
N ALA A 213 -15.51 8.44 -0.38
CA ALA A 213 -16.45 9.54 -0.62
C ALA A 213 -17.70 9.08 -1.39
N ASP A 214 -17.58 8.09 -2.28
CA ASP A 214 -18.72 7.56 -3.04
C ASP A 214 -19.70 6.83 -2.12
N ILE A 215 -19.19 6.14 -1.09
CA ILE A 215 -20.00 5.40 -0.13
C ILE A 215 -20.68 6.35 0.86
N ILE A 216 -19.95 7.35 1.36
CA ILE A 216 -20.51 8.33 2.30
C ILE A 216 -21.71 9.05 1.67
N LYS A 217 -21.65 9.39 0.37
CA LYS A 217 -22.76 10.02 -0.35
C LYS A 217 -24.00 9.13 -0.46
N GLN A 218 -23.85 7.81 -0.39
CA GLN A 218 -24.93 6.83 -0.49
C GLN A 218 -25.52 6.47 0.88
N MET A 219 -24.87 6.86 1.97
CA MET A 219 -25.43 6.69 3.30
C MET A 219 -26.63 7.63 3.48
N PRO A 220 -27.77 7.14 4.01
CA PRO A 220 -28.87 8.02 4.39
C PRO A 220 -28.34 9.11 5.31
N GLN A 221 -28.70 10.38 5.05
CA GLN A 221 -28.43 11.49 5.97
C GLN A 221 -29.19 11.21 7.27
N ALA A 222 -28.56 10.47 8.18
CA ALA A 222 -29.07 10.26 9.52
C ALA A 222 -28.85 11.56 10.28
N TYR A 223 -29.78 12.52 10.14
CA TYR A 223 -30.25 13.47 11.17
C TYR A 223 -31.18 14.50 10.49
N PRO A 224 -32.46 14.63 10.90
CA PRO A 224 -33.25 15.80 10.54
C PRO A 224 -32.64 17.03 11.22
N ARG A 225 -32.48 18.12 10.45
CA ARG A 225 -32.22 19.44 11.03
C ARG A 225 -33.39 19.77 11.95
N MET A 226 -33.17 19.76 13.26
CA MET A 226 -34.11 20.41 14.17
C MET A 226 -33.98 21.92 13.93
N GLY A 227 -35.06 22.50 13.42
CA GLY A 227 -35.23 23.95 13.30
C GLY A 227 -35.58 24.60 14.62
#